data_AF-A0A1G5BHJ5-F1
#
_entry.id   AF-A0A1G5BHJ5-F1
#
_cell.length_a   1.000
_cell.length_b   1.000
_cell.length_c   1.000
_cell.angle_alpha   90.00
_cell.angle_beta   90.00
_cell.angle_gamma   90.00
#
_symmetry.space_group_name_H-M   'P 1'
#
loop_
_entity.id
_entity.type
_entity.pdbx_description
1 polymer ?
#
loop_
_entity_poly.entity_id
_entity_poly.type
_entity_poly.pdbx_seq_one_letter_code
_entity_poly.pdbx_strand_id
1 'polypeptide(L)'
;MEEIKKKQEELMAEVFESTKLSDKEKALISLTVSILSNDNDAYKNACMLAKQSEYTNCQIEYVSYLVSMLQTGRNIKMVAKKESCCSSERCC
;
A
#
# COMPACT_ATOMS: atom_id res chain seq x y z
N MET A 1 14.34 22.66 14.40
CA MET A 1 13.71 22.01 13.23
C MET A 1 14.60 20.93 12.62
N GLU A 2 15.91 21.16 12.44
CA GLU A 2 16.85 20.13 11.93
C GLU A 2 16.90 18.85 12.78
N GLU A 3 16.93 18.99 14.10
CA GLU A 3 16.99 17.84 15.01
C GLU A 3 15.74 16.94 14.95
N ILE A 4 14.57 17.53 14.65
CA ILE A 4 13.32 16.78 14.47
C ILE A 4 13.36 16.00 13.16
N LYS A 5 13.82 16.62 12.06
CA LYS A 5 13.96 15.94 10.77
C LYS A 5 14.92 14.76 10.85
N LYS A 6 16.08 14.94 11.49
CA LYS A 6 17.08 13.89 11.66
C LYS A 6 16.51 12.68 12.43
N LYS A 7 15.81 12.93 13.54
CA LYS A 7 15.13 11.87 14.29
C LYS A 7 14.05 11.15 13.48
N GLN A 8 13.38 11.88 12.58
CA GLN A 8 12.38 11.31 11.68
C GLN A 8 13.01 10.36 10.66
N GLU A 9 14.16 10.74 10.09
CA GLU A 9 14.93 9.91 9.15
C GLU A 9 15.50 8.66 9.83
N GLU A 10 16.05 8.81 11.04
CA GLU A 10 16.55 7.68 11.85
C GLU A 10 15.43 6.69 12.19
N LEU A 11 14.26 7.17 12.61
CA LEU A 11 13.10 6.33 12.91
C LEU A 11 12.59 5.60 11.65
N MET A 12 12.57 6.28 10.49
CA MET A 12 12.18 5.66 9.22
C MET A 12 13.16 4.56 8.83
N ALA A 13 14.46 4.79 8.98
CA ALA A 13 15.48 3.77 8.73
C ALA A 13 15.30 2.57 9.67
N GLU A 14 15.11 2.79 10.98
CA GLU A 14 14.93 1.71 11.96
C GLU A 14 13.68 0.85 11.67
N VAL A 15 12.56 1.49 11.30
CA VAL A 15 11.32 0.78 10.95
C VAL A 15 11.48 -0.06 9.69
N PHE A 16 12.17 0.47 8.67
CA PHE A 16 12.40 -0.24 7.41
C PHE A 16 13.51 -1.29 7.49
N GLU A 17 14.50 -1.13 8.37
CA GLU A 17 15.57 -2.12 8.62
C GLU A 17 15.15 -3.19 9.63
N SER A 18 14.07 -2.96 10.40
CA SER A 18 13.53 -3.95 11.33
C SER A 18 13.23 -5.28 10.60
N THR A 19 13.78 -6.38 11.12
CA THR A 19 13.60 -7.74 10.59
C THR A 19 12.28 -8.38 11.00
N LYS A 20 11.45 -7.68 11.80
CA LYS A 20 10.16 -8.21 12.29
C LYS A 20 9.12 -8.36 11.19
N LEU A 21 9.28 -7.63 10.09
CA LEU A 21 8.37 -7.63 8.95
C LEU A 21 9.17 -7.97 7.70
N SER A 22 8.61 -8.83 6.86
CA SER A 22 9.09 -9.09 5.51
C SER A 22 8.92 -7.86 4.62
N ASP A 23 9.66 -7.82 3.51
CA ASP A 23 9.56 -6.74 2.52
C ASP A 23 8.17 -6.67 1.88
N LYS A 24 7.45 -7.79 1.81
CA LYS A 24 6.04 -7.84 1.41
C LYS A 24 5.14 -7.11 2.41
N GLU A 25 5.31 -7.38 3.71
CA GLU A 25 4.51 -6.73 4.75
C GLU A 25 4.79 -5.23 4.83
N LYS A 26 6.06 -4.82 4.74
CA LYS A 26 6.46 -3.40 4.70
C LYS A 26 5.86 -2.68 3.49
N ALA A 27 5.85 -3.33 2.33
CA ALA A 27 5.25 -2.77 1.13
C ALA A 27 3.73 -2.61 1.26
N LEU A 28 3.04 -3.61 1.83
CA LEU A 28 1.60 -3.57 2.07
C LEU A 28 1.20 -2.45 3.05
N ILE A 29 1.98 -2.26 4.12
CA ILE A 29 1.78 -1.18 5.08
C ILE A 29 1.99 0.18 4.40
N SER A 30 3.08 0.34 3.64
CA SER A 30 3.38 1.57 2.90
C SER A 30 2.26 1.93 1.91
N LEU A 31 1.74 0.92 1.19
CA LEU A 31 0.63 1.08 0.27
C LEU A 31 -0.64 1.51 1.01
N THR A 32 -0.95 0.89 2.14
CA THR A 32 -2.13 1.23 2.94
C THR A 32 -2.05 2.65 3.49
N VAL A 33 -0.91 3.03 4.08
CA VAL A 33 -0.74 4.34 4.73
C VAL A 33 -0.78 5.47 3.70
N SER A 34 -0.14 5.31 2.54
CA SER A 34 -0.13 6.34 1.49
C SER A 34 -1.53 6.65 0.94
N ILE A 35 -2.42 5.65 0.86
CA ILE A 35 -3.82 5.83 0.49
C ILE A 35 -4.59 6.52 1.63
N LEU A 36 -4.36 6.09 2.87
CA LEU A 36 -4.98 6.71 4.05
C LEU A 36 -4.62 8.18 4.20
N SER A 37 -3.38 8.55 3.90
CA SER A 37 -2.88 9.93 3.95
C SER A 37 -3.26 10.76 2.72
N ASN A 38 -3.85 10.16 1.69
CA ASN A 38 -4.17 10.79 0.41
C ASN A 38 -2.95 11.51 -0.22
N ASP A 39 -1.77 10.93 -0.05
CA ASP A 39 -0.49 11.45 -0.58
C ASP A 39 -0.12 10.69 -1.86
N ASN A 40 -0.26 11.37 -2.99
CA ASN A 40 -0.06 10.78 -4.31
C ASN A 40 1.40 10.38 -4.59
N ASP A 41 2.37 11.09 -4.02
CA ASP A 41 3.79 10.79 -4.25
C ASP A 41 4.23 9.63 -3.35
N ALA A 42 3.76 9.60 -2.10
CA ALA A 42 3.91 8.43 -1.24
C ALA A 42 3.25 7.18 -1.85
N TYR A 43 2.08 7.33 -2.47
CA TYR A 43 1.37 6.22 -3.11
C TYR A 43 2.13 5.65 -4.31
N LYS A 44 2.70 6.50 -5.17
CA LYS A 44 3.55 6.05 -6.28
C LYS A 44 4.76 5.27 -5.80
N ASN A 45 5.44 5.76 -4.77
CA ASN A 45 6.59 5.08 -4.18
C ASN A 45 6.21 3.74 -3.55
N ALA A 46 5.07 3.70 -2.85
CA ALA A 46 4.54 2.47 -2.27
C ALA A 46 4.15 1.43 -3.34
N CYS A 47 3.58 1.86 -4.47
CA CYS A 47 3.30 0.98 -5.61
C CYS A 47 4.57 0.35 -6.18
N MET A 48 5.66 1.13 -6.31
CA MET A 48 6.94 0.60 -6.78
C MET A 48 7.53 -0.42 -5.80
N LEU A 49 7.50 -0.11 -4.50
CA LEU A 49 7.95 -1.02 -3.46
C LEU A 49 7.13 -2.32 -3.45
N ALA A 50 5.81 -2.23 -3.59
CA ALA A 50 4.94 -3.40 -3.69
C ALA A 50 5.30 -4.29 -4.88
N LYS A 51 5.59 -3.71 -6.06
CA LYS A 51 6.03 -4.48 -7.23
C LYS A 51 7.39 -5.14 -7.01
N GLN A 52 8.33 -4.45 -6.37
CA GLN A 52 9.64 -5.01 -6.01
C GLN A 52 9.51 -6.17 -5.02
N SER A 53 8.53 -6.08 -4.13
CA SER A 53 8.13 -7.16 -3.21
C SER A 53 7.18 -8.18 -3.87
N GLU A 54 7.14 -8.30 -5.20
CA GLU A 54 6.38 -9.29 -5.97
C GLU A 54 4.85 -9.20 -5.89
N TYR A 55 4.28 -8.06 -5.48
CA TYR A 55 2.84 -7.85 -5.65
C TYR A 55 2.49 -7.62 -7.11
N THR A 56 1.45 -8.30 -7.58
CA THR A 56 0.85 -8.05 -8.90
C THR A 56 0.04 -6.76 -8.88
N ASN A 57 -0.16 -6.14 -10.05
CA ASN A 57 -1.03 -4.98 -10.20
C ASN A 57 -2.45 -5.25 -9.64
N CYS A 58 -2.99 -6.45 -9.87
CA CYS A 58 -4.31 -6.84 -9.37
C CYS A 58 -4.37 -6.85 -7.84
N GLN A 59 -3.32 -7.36 -7.17
CA GLN A 59 -3.26 -7.33 -5.71
C GLN A 59 -3.13 -5.89 -5.17
N ILE A 60 -2.35 -5.03 -5.84
CA ILE A 60 -2.21 -3.62 -5.47
C ILE A 60 -3.56 -2.91 -5.60
N GLU A 61 -4.25 -3.06 -6.72
CA GLU A 61 -5.58 -2.50 -6.95
C GLU A 61 -6.61 -3.00 -5.93
N TYR A 62 -6.56 -4.29 -5.61
CA TYR A 62 -7.45 -4.90 -4.62
C TYR A 62 -7.27 -4.27 -3.23
N VAL A 63 -6.02 -4.09 -2.79
CA VAL A 63 -5.71 -3.40 -1.54
C VAL A 63 -6.19 -1.95 -1.61
N SER A 64 -5.90 -1.23 -2.70
CA SER A 64 -6.31 0.16 -2.84
C SER A 64 -7.82 0.34 -2.78
N TYR A 65 -8.56 -0.58 -3.40
CA TYR A 65 -10.00 -0.63 -3.34
C TYR A 65 -10.50 -0.89 -1.91
N LEU A 66 -9.95 -1.88 -1.20
CA LEU A 66 -10.33 -2.19 0.18
C LEU A 66 -10.10 -1.00 1.13
N VAL A 67 -8.96 -0.32 1.01
CA VAL A 67 -8.62 0.83 1.84
C VAL A 67 -9.54 2.02 1.53
N SER A 68 -9.84 2.26 0.25
CA SER A 68 -10.79 3.32 -0.16
C SER A 68 -12.22 3.04 0.33
N MET A 69 -12.65 1.77 0.33
CA MET A 69 -13.93 1.34 0.88
C MET A 69 -14.01 1.59 2.39
N LEU A 70 -12.92 1.33 3.12
CA LEU A 70 -12.80 1.63 4.54
C LEU A 70 -12.89 3.14 4.81
N GLN A 71 -12.17 3.97 4.06
CA GLN A 71 -12.23 5.44 4.18
C GLN A 71 -13.63 6.00 3.94
N THR A 72 -14.39 5.40 3.04
CA THR A 72 -15.75 5.83 2.69
C THR A 72 -16.86 5.18 3.53
N GLY A 73 -16.50 4.37 4.53
CA GLY A 73 -17.45 3.72 5.44
C GLY A 73 -18.33 2.65 4.79
N ARG A 74 -17.94 2.12 3.62
CA ARG A 74 -18.72 1.11 2.88
C ARG A 74 -18.39 -0.30 3.37
N ASN A 75 -19.43 -1.12 3.58
CA ASN A 75 -19.33 -2.49 4.11
C ASN A 75 -18.51 -3.43 3.19
N ILE A 76 -17.48 -4.10 3.74
CA ILE A 76 -16.57 -5.03 3.04
C ILE A 76 -17.23 -6.37 2.65
N LYS A 77 -18.44 -6.67 3.16
CA LYS A 77 -19.13 -7.97 2.95
C LYS A 77 -19.44 -8.34 1.48
N MET A 78 -19.23 -7.44 0.51
CA MET A 78 -19.48 -7.70 -0.92
C MET A 78 -18.24 -8.05 -1.74
N VAL A 79 -17.02 -7.97 -1.20
CA VAL A 79 -15.80 -8.01 -2.02
C VAL A 79 -15.38 -9.44 -2.40
N ALA A 80 -15.74 -10.44 -1.58
CA ALA A 80 -15.46 -11.85 -1.89
C ALA A 80 -16.37 -12.44 -3.00
N LYS A 81 -17.32 -11.66 -3.55
CA LYS A 81 -18.35 -12.16 -4.48
C LYS A 81 -18.32 -11.55 -5.89
N LYS A 82 -17.33 -10.72 -6.22
CA LYS A 82 -17.11 -10.27 -7.60
C LYS A 82 -15.86 -10.91 -8.17
N GLU A 83 -16.06 -12.13 -8.65
CA GLU A 83 -15.30 -12.69 -9.76
C GLU A 83 -15.19 -11.63 -10.87
N SER A 84 -14.02 -11.00 -11.03
CA SER A 84 -13.59 -10.47 -12.32
C SER A 84 -12.08 -10.28 -12.41
N CYS A 85 -11.29 -11.03 -11.62
CA CYS A 85 -9.82 -11.04 -11.77
C CYS A 85 -9.36 -11.77 -13.05
N CYS A 86 -10.27 -12.24 -13.92
CA CYS A 86 -9.93 -12.98 -15.14
C CYS A 86 -10.72 -12.54 -16.39
N SER A 87 -11.33 -11.36 -16.43
CA SER A 87 -12.14 -10.98 -17.59
C SER A 87 -12.22 -9.48 -17.84
N SER A 88 -11.10 -8.87 -18.23
CA SER A 88 -11.12 -8.00 -19.41
C SER A 88 -9.72 -7.51 -19.73
N GLU A 89 -9.36 -7.71 -20.98
CA GLU A 89 -8.25 -7.07 -21.65
C GLU A 89 -8.38 -5.54 -21.48
N ARG A 90 -7.57 -4.97 -20.59
CA ARG A 90 -7.04 -3.59 -20.67
C ARG A 90 -5.95 -3.43 -19.62
N CYS A 91 -4.84 -4.12 -19.86
CA CYS A 91 -3.54 -3.57 -19.51
C CYS A 91 -3.28 -2.39 -20.46
N CYS A 92 -3.41 -1.17 -19.95
CA CYS A 92 -2.74 0.03 -20.46
C CYS A 92 -2.43 0.92 -19.25
#